data_AF-A0AAW7IBB7-F1
#
_entry.id   AF-A0AAW7IBB7-F1
#
_cell.length_a   1.000
_cell.length_b   1.000
_cell.length_c   1.000
_cell.angle_alpha   90.00
_cell.angle_beta   90.00
_cell.angle_gamma   90.00
#
_symmetry.space_group_name_H-M   'P 1'
#
loop_
_entity.id
_entity.type
_entity.pdbx_description
1 polymer ?
#
loop_
_entity_poly.entity_id
_entity_poly.type
_entity_poly.pdbx_seq_one_letter_code
_entity_poly.pdbx_strand_id
1 'polypeptide(L)'
;MTEQQETQVKPQPTAVVNGGKSRSGALLGGVAILLALGLTGGLYLHGHKSAVAQQGELDQLKLQLAEAMSKLDQSNSKESEQLAAVGKQQQLLQDELKGLQNRVLDLNDKRPNDWMLAESEYLVRMAGRKLWLEHDLISAITLLGNADERIKALNDPSLMPIRKALAADIAQLKGMPRVDREGLTLKLAALSDQIELLPLSTVSMPEAKIEPDQAVSTNPDEWESNLKKNWVKFTENFITIRRRDGAVEALLSPQQEIFLRENLKTKLLQAQLAVYREQQALYDDSLEKAQRWLTQYFDTDNSATHYMQSELDKLKGEQIQFDYPDRFKTQAMLEEVLTERLQRILASN
;
A
#
# COMPACT_ATOMS: atom_id res chain seq x y z
N MET A 1 16.12 20.99 79.07
CA MET A 1 17.07 21.70 79.93
C MET A 1 18.46 21.18 79.63
N THR A 2 19.28 22.07 79.09
CA THR A 2 20.71 22.31 79.32
C THR A 2 21.63 21.16 79.78
N GLU A 3 22.75 21.08 79.06
CA GLU A 3 24.15 20.89 79.50
C GLU A 3 24.53 19.61 80.26
N GLN A 4 25.32 18.76 79.62
CA GLN A 4 26.79 18.65 79.78
C GLN A 4 27.21 18.00 81.10
N GLN A 5 27.98 16.92 80.98
CA GLN A 5 29.10 16.64 81.86
C GLN A 5 30.20 15.97 81.03
N GLU A 6 31.24 16.75 80.74
CA GLU A 6 32.58 16.22 80.48
C GLU A 6 33.13 15.65 81.79
N THR A 7 33.85 14.53 81.72
CA THR A 7 35.19 14.51 82.35
C THR A 7 36.10 13.49 81.67
N GLN A 8 37.26 14.01 81.28
CA GLN A 8 38.43 13.34 80.74
C GLN A 8 39.03 12.30 81.69
N VAL A 9 39.80 11.33 81.17
CA VAL A 9 41.24 11.13 81.50
C VAL A 9 41.94 10.33 80.37
N LYS A 10 43.17 10.75 80.05
CA LYS A 10 44.12 10.34 78.99
C LYS A 10 45.15 9.31 79.55
N PRO A 11 46.19 8.86 78.82
CA PRO A 11 46.33 7.87 77.73
C PRO A 11 47.24 6.65 78.10
N GLN A 12 47.39 5.69 77.18
CA GLN A 12 48.55 4.78 77.12
C GLN A 12 49.02 4.54 75.66
N PRO A 13 50.33 4.35 75.38
CA PRO A 13 50.91 4.63 74.06
C PRO A 13 51.17 3.41 73.16
N THR A 14 51.11 3.69 71.85
CA THR A 14 51.83 3.11 70.69
C THR A 14 51.75 1.61 70.37
N ALA A 15 51.08 1.32 69.24
CA ALA A 15 51.63 0.47 68.18
C ALA A 15 51.31 1.11 66.82
N VAL A 16 52.27 1.86 66.28
CA VAL A 16 52.21 2.38 64.91
C VAL A 16 52.54 1.20 64.00
N VAL A 17 51.52 0.48 63.51
CA VAL A 17 51.69 -0.44 62.38
C VAL A 17 51.47 0.38 61.11
N ASN A 18 52.57 0.94 60.59
CA ASN A 18 52.64 1.37 59.21
C ASN A 18 52.60 0.12 58.31
N GLY A 19 51.41 -0.25 57.85
CA GLY A 19 51.21 -1.19 56.75
C GLY A 19 51.23 -0.42 55.43
N GLY A 20 52.30 -0.60 54.65
CA GLY A 20 52.59 0.21 53.46
C GLY A 20 51.48 0.24 52.41
N LYS A 21 51.22 1.44 51.88
CA LYS A 21 50.48 1.64 50.62
C LYS A 21 51.15 0.81 49.52
N SER A 22 50.56 -0.33 49.14
CA SER A 22 50.95 -0.99 47.91
C SER A 22 50.44 -0.11 46.75
N ARG A 23 51.38 0.53 46.04
CA ARG A 23 51.11 1.32 44.83
C ARG A 23 50.49 0.46 43.71
N SER A 24 50.53 -0.87 43.84
CA SER A 24 49.98 -1.85 42.90
C SER A 24 48.44 -1.85 42.88
N GLY A 25 47.74 -1.73 44.02
CA GLY A 25 46.27 -1.73 44.05
C GLY A 25 45.62 -0.47 43.47
N ALA A 26 46.25 0.70 43.69
CA ALA A 26 45.77 1.96 43.14
C ALA A 26 46.02 2.08 41.61
N LEU A 27 47.14 1.53 41.12
CA LEU A 27 47.43 1.46 39.68
C LEU A 27 46.47 0.50 38.95
N LEU A 28 46.17 -0.66 39.54
CA LEU A 28 45.21 -1.61 38.97
C LEU A 28 43.78 -1.06 38.95
N GLY A 29 43.36 -0.34 40.00
CA GLY A 29 42.08 0.35 40.03
C GLY A 29 41.96 1.49 38.99
N GLY A 30 43.03 2.27 38.80
CA GLY A 30 43.07 3.33 37.78
C GLY A 30 43.01 2.79 36.35
N VAL A 31 43.72 1.70 36.07
CA VAL A 31 43.69 1.03 34.75
C VAL A 31 42.32 0.40 34.47
N ALA A 32 41.67 -0.19 35.48
CA ALA A 32 40.32 -0.75 35.33
C ALA A 32 39.27 0.32 35.00
N ILE A 33 39.35 1.50 35.62
CA ILE A 33 38.44 2.63 35.33
C ILE A 33 38.68 3.17 33.92
N LEU A 34 39.93 3.29 33.48
CA LEU A 34 40.25 3.74 32.12
C LEU A 34 39.79 2.74 31.05
N LEU A 35 39.91 1.43 31.31
CA LEU A 35 39.39 0.41 30.41
C LEU A 35 37.85 0.40 30.41
N ALA A 36 37.20 0.56 31.56
CA ALA A 36 35.75 0.67 31.64
C ALA A 36 35.21 1.92 30.91
N LEU A 37 35.86 3.07 31.05
CA LEU A 37 35.52 4.29 30.33
C LEU A 37 35.80 4.18 28.82
N GLY A 38 36.90 3.52 28.43
CA GLY A 38 37.23 3.24 27.03
C GLY A 38 36.26 2.26 26.38
N LEU A 39 35.84 1.21 27.08
CA LEU A 39 34.84 0.24 26.62
C LEU A 39 33.44 0.88 26.55
N THR A 40 33.05 1.66 27.56
CA THR A 40 31.75 2.35 27.59
C THR A 40 31.70 3.45 26.51
N GLY A 41 32.76 4.23 26.36
CA GLY A 41 32.88 5.24 25.30
C GLY A 41 32.98 4.62 23.90
N GLY A 42 33.66 3.48 23.77
CA GLY A 42 33.73 2.71 22.52
C GLY A 42 32.38 2.14 22.10
N LEU A 43 31.62 1.57 23.04
CA LEU A 43 30.25 1.08 22.80
C LEU A 43 29.28 2.23 22.48
N TYR A 44 29.39 3.36 23.18
CA TYR A 44 28.59 4.56 22.89
C TYR A 44 28.87 5.11 21.49
N LEU A 45 30.14 5.25 21.11
CA LEU A 45 30.52 5.74 19.78
C LEU A 45 30.17 4.75 18.66
N HIS A 46 30.27 3.44 18.91
CA HIS A 46 29.89 2.42 17.93
C HIS A 46 28.36 2.38 17.74
N GLY A 47 27.59 2.38 18.84
CA GLY A 47 26.13 2.44 18.80
C GLY A 47 25.60 3.74 18.18
N HIS A 48 26.24 4.88 18.48
CA HIS A 48 25.89 6.16 17.87
C HIS A 48 26.25 6.20 16.38
N LYS A 49 27.36 5.58 15.95
CA LYS A 49 27.70 5.44 14.53
C LYS A 49 26.69 4.57 13.77
N SER A 50 26.24 3.46 14.36
CA SER A 50 25.23 2.58 13.74
C SER A 50 23.85 3.23 13.71
N ALA A 51 23.46 3.96 14.76
CA ALA A 51 22.21 4.72 14.79
C ALA A 51 22.20 5.85 13.77
N VAL A 52 23.31 6.59 13.62
CA VAL A 52 23.46 7.64 12.61
C VAL A 52 23.47 7.06 11.19
N ALA A 53 24.06 5.87 10.99
CA ALA A 53 24.01 5.18 9.71
C ALA A 53 22.58 4.74 9.34
N GLN A 54 21.82 4.19 10.28
CA GLN A 54 20.40 3.85 10.08
C GLN A 54 19.54 5.10 9.84
N GLN A 55 19.82 6.20 10.55
CA GLN A 55 19.15 7.48 10.30
C GLN A 55 19.45 8.02 8.90
N GLY A 56 20.70 7.93 8.44
CA GLY A 56 21.09 8.32 7.09
C GLY A 56 20.40 7.48 6.01
N GLU A 57 20.24 6.17 6.23
CA GLU A 57 19.52 5.28 5.30
C GLU A 57 18.01 5.58 5.28
N LEU A 58 17.41 5.88 6.44
CA LEU A 58 16.02 6.34 6.53
C LEU A 58 15.80 7.70 5.86
N ASP A 59 16.74 8.62 6.00
CA ASP A 59 16.67 9.93 5.34
C ASP A 59 16.86 9.79 3.82
N GLN A 60 17.71 8.87 3.38
CA GLN A 60 17.85 8.52 1.97
C GLN A 60 16.58 7.87 1.42
N LEU A 61 15.93 6.98 2.19
CA LEU A 61 14.66 6.36 1.81
C LEU A 61 13.52 7.39 1.75
N LYS A 62 13.48 8.35 2.69
CA LYS A 62 12.55 9.49 2.64
C LYS A 62 12.78 10.37 1.42
N LEU A 63 14.05 10.62 1.05
CA LEU A 63 14.39 11.37 -0.16
C LEU A 63 13.95 10.62 -1.42
N GLN A 64 14.15 9.30 -1.48
CA GLN A 64 13.67 8.47 -2.59
C GLN A 64 12.15 8.43 -2.66
N LEU A 65 11.46 8.37 -1.51
CA LEU A 65 10.00 8.44 -1.45
C LEU A 65 9.48 9.80 -1.90
N ALA A 66 10.12 10.89 -1.47
CA ALA A 66 9.80 12.25 -1.92
C ALA A 66 10.05 12.43 -3.41
N GLU A 67 11.12 11.84 -3.96
CA GLU A 67 11.39 11.83 -5.39
C GLU A 67 10.37 10.98 -6.16
N ALA A 68 9.97 9.82 -5.63
CA ALA A 68 8.94 8.98 -6.21
C ALA A 68 7.55 9.66 -6.19
N MET A 69 7.20 10.31 -5.09
CA MET A 69 6.00 11.16 -4.99
C MET A 69 6.07 12.33 -5.97
N SER A 70 7.22 12.99 -6.09
CA SER A 70 7.39 14.08 -7.07
C SER A 70 7.25 13.59 -8.51
N LYS A 71 7.79 12.41 -8.84
CA LYS A 71 7.61 11.77 -10.16
C LYS A 71 6.15 11.38 -10.39
N LEU A 72 5.46 10.89 -9.37
CA LEU A 72 4.04 10.56 -9.44
C LEU A 72 3.18 11.82 -9.61
N ASP A 73 3.45 12.90 -8.87
CA ASP A 73 2.80 14.19 -9.01
C ASP A 73 3.06 14.80 -10.39
N GLN A 74 4.28 14.66 -10.91
CA GLN A 74 4.63 15.09 -12.26
C GLN A 74 3.98 14.22 -13.34
N SER A 75 3.77 12.93 -13.07
CA SER A 75 3.01 12.04 -13.96
C SER A 75 1.53 12.40 -13.95
N ASN A 76 0.95 12.62 -12.76
CA ASN A 76 -0.43 13.04 -12.58
C ASN A 76 -0.68 14.43 -13.19
N SER A 77 0.27 15.36 -13.11
CA SER A 77 0.15 16.68 -13.73
C SER A 77 0.23 16.58 -15.25
N LYS A 78 1.13 15.76 -15.81
CA LYS A 78 1.17 15.45 -17.25
C LYS A 78 -0.11 14.76 -17.73
N GLU A 79 -0.64 13.82 -16.96
CA GLU A 79 -1.89 13.13 -17.26
C GLU A 79 -3.06 14.12 -17.20
N SER A 80 -3.08 15.01 -16.22
CA SER A 80 -4.06 16.11 -16.11
C SER A 80 -3.97 17.09 -17.29
N GLU A 81 -2.76 17.47 -17.71
CA GLU A 81 -2.56 18.29 -18.93
C GLU A 81 -3.01 17.56 -20.20
N GLN A 82 -2.74 16.25 -20.31
CA GLN A 82 -3.24 15.43 -21.41
C GLN A 82 -4.77 15.31 -21.39
N LEU A 83 -5.38 15.11 -20.22
CA LEU A 83 -6.82 15.09 -20.03
C LEU A 83 -7.44 16.46 -20.36
N ALA A 84 -6.79 17.56 -19.99
CA ALA A 84 -7.22 18.91 -20.34
C ALA A 84 -7.08 19.17 -21.85
N ALA A 85 -6.03 18.64 -22.48
CA ALA A 85 -5.85 18.70 -23.94
C ALA A 85 -6.92 17.88 -24.66
N VAL A 86 -7.23 16.68 -24.18
CA VAL A 86 -8.35 15.85 -24.67
C VAL A 86 -9.69 16.56 -24.45
N GLY A 87 -9.91 17.18 -23.29
CA GLY A 87 -11.09 17.98 -23.00
C GLY A 87 -11.22 19.18 -23.93
N LYS A 88 -10.12 19.86 -24.24
CA LYS A 88 -10.08 20.97 -25.22
C LYS A 88 -10.34 20.49 -26.65
N GLN A 89 -9.78 19.34 -27.03
CA GLN A 89 -10.06 18.68 -28.30
C GLN A 89 -11.54 18.28 -28.39
N GLN A 90 -12.12 17.78 -27.29
CA GLN A 90 -13.53 17.45 -27.19
C GLN A 90 -14.40 18.70 -27.29
N GLN A 91 -14.01 19.80 -26.65
CA GLN A 91 -14.68 21.11 -26.76
C GLN A 91 -14.67 21.61 -28.20
N LEU A 92 -13.51 21.56 -28.89
CA LEU A 92 -13.39 21.94 -30.29
C LEU A 92 -14.29 21.08 -31.19
N LEU A 93 -14.30 19.76 -30.97
CA LEU A 93 -15.21 18.83 -31.66
C LEU A 93 -16.68 19.14 -31.35
N GLN A 94 -17.02 19.51 -30.12
CA GLN A 94 -18.38 19.92 -29.73
C GLN A 94 -18.78 21.23 -30.40
N ASP A 95 -17.88 22.21 -30.48
CA ASP A 95 -18.11 23.49 -31.14
C ASP A 95 -18.26 23.31 -32.66
N GLU A 96 -17.44 22.45 -33.26
CA GLU A 96 -17.57 22.03 -34.65
C GLU A 96 -18.90 21.30 -34.89
N LEU A 97 -19.28 20.38 -34.00
CA LEU A 97 -20.58 19.70 -34.01
C LEU A 97 -21.74 20.67 -33.84
N LYS A 98 -21.63 21.70 -33.01
CA LYS A 98 -22.64 22.74 -32.82
C LYS A 98 -22.76 23.62 -34.07
N GLY A 99 -21.63 23.94 -34.70
CA GLY A 99 -21.59 24.61 -35.99
C GLY A 99 -22.23 23.79 -37.10
N LEU A 100 -21.99 22.48 -37.12
CA LEU A 100 -22.66 21.52 -38.00
C LEU A 100 -24.15 21.41 -37.66
N GLN A 101 -24.53 21.33 -36.40
CA GLN A 101 -25.92 21.25 -35.94
C GLN A 101 -26.70 22.49 -36.37
N ASN A 102 -26.12 23.69 -36.25
CA ASN A 102 -26.75 24.93 -36.74
C ASN A 102 -26.92 24.93 -38.27
N ARG A 103 -25.92 24.44 -39.02
CA ARG A 103 -26.03 24.27 -40.48
C ARG A 103 -27.04 23.19 -40.86
N VAL A 104 -27.20 22.15 -40.04
CA VAL A 104 -28.21 21.10 -40.23
C VAL A 104 -29.59 21.59 -39.82
N LEU A 105 -29.74 22.46 -38.82
CA LEU A 105 -31.00 23.11 -38.49
C LEU A 105 -31.47 24.03 -39.64
N ASP A 106 -30.53 24.68 -40.32
CA ASP A 106 -30.79 25.44 -41.56
C ASP A 106 -31.21 24.51 -42.73
N LEU A 107 -30.79 23.24 -42.70
CA LEU A 107 -31.22 22.17 -43.61
C LEU A 107 -32.49 21.42 -43.14
N ASN A 108 -32.85 21.54 -41.85
CA ASN A 108 -33.96 20.82 -41.20
C ASN A 108 -35.32 21.34 -41.68
N ASP A 109 -35.36 22.57 -42.21
CA ASP A 109 -36.52 23.09 -42.93
C ASP A 109 -36.76 22.36 -44.27
N LYS A 110 -35.81 21.51 -44.72
CA LYS A 110 -35.89 20.80 -46.00
C LYS A 110 -35.79 19.27 -45.90
N ARG A 111 -35.13 18.66 -44.90
CA ARG A 111 -34.95 17.18 -44.81
C ARG A 111 -34.77 16.62 -43.36
N PRO A 112 -35.87 16.37 -42.61
CA PRO A 112 -35.82 15.86 -41.23
C PRO A 112 -35.13 14.48 -41.07
N ASN A 113 -35.21 13.63 -42.09
CA ASN A 113 -34.72 12.26 -42.03
C ASN A 113 -33.18 12.16 -42.04
N ASP A 114 -32.48 13.10 -42.67
CA ASP A 114 -31.01 13.08 -42.72
C ASP A 114 -30.39 13.52 -41.39
N TRP A 115 -31.07 14.40 -40.64
CA TRP A 115 -30.65 14.80 -39.29
C TRP A 115 -30.75 13.63 -38.30
N MET A 116 -31.84 12.86 -38.31
CA MET A 116 -32.00 11.73 -37.39
C MET A 116 -30.97 10.62 -37.63
N LEU A 117 -30.54 10.43 -38.88
CA LEU A 117 -29.47 9.47 -39.20
C LEU A 117 -28.11 9.96 -38.68
N ALA A 118 -27.81 11.25 -38.82
CA ALA A 118 -26.60 11.86 -38.26
C ALA A 118 -26.57 11.80 -36.72
N GLU A 119 -27.71 12.03 -36.07
CA GLU A 119 -27.83 11.89 -34.61
C GLU A 119 -27.59 10.44 -34.16
N SER A 120 -28.11 9.48 -34.93
CA SER A 120 -27.89 8.05 -34.67
C SER A 120 -26.41 7.69 -34.75
N GLU A 121 -25.70 8.20 -35.76
CA GLU A 121 -24.25 8.03 -35.88
C GLU A 121 -23.48 8.67 -34.72
N TYR A 122 -23.89 9.87 -34.29
CA TYR A 122 -23.27 10.55 -33.14
C TYR A 122 -23.40 9.70 -31.87
N LEU A 123 -24.60 9.17 -31.61
CA LEU A 123 -24.85 8.29 -30.46
C LEU A 123 -24.01 7.01 -30.51
N VAL A 124 -23.86 6.39 -31.69
CA VAL A 124 -23.01 5.20 -31.87
C VAL A 124 -21.52 5.52 -31.63
N ARG A 125 -21.02 6.65 -32.13
CA ARG A 125 -19.64 7.09 -31.85
C ARG A 125 -19.42 7.41 -30.38
N MET A 126 -20.39 8.05 -29.73
CA MET A 126 -20.33 8.33 -28.29
C MET A 126 -20.33 7.02 -27.49
N ALA A 127 -21.13 6.04 -27.89
CA ALA A 127 -21.11 4.71 -27.27
C ALA A 127 -19.73 4.08 -27.37
N GLY A 128 -19.05 4.20 -28.52
CA GLY A 128 -17.72 3.64 -28.73
C GLY A 128 -16.70 4.31 -27.82
N ARG A 129 -16.77 5.64 -27.67
CA ARG A 129 -15.93 6.40 -26.74
C ARG A 129 -16.17 6.00 -25.28
N LYS A 130 -17.42 5.91 -24.85
CA LYS A 130 -17.77 5.46 -23.49
C LYS A 130 -17.23 4.07 -23.20
N LEU A 131 -17.32 3.17 -24.18
CA LEU A 131 -16.82 1.81 -24.02
C LEU A 131 -15.29 1.74 -23.98
N TRP A 132 -14.61 2.34 -24.96
CA TRP A 132 -13.16 2.20 -25.12
C TRP A 132 -12.34 3.07 -24.16
N LEU A 133 -12.83 4.27 -23.83
CA LEU A 133 -12.10 5.21 -22.97
C LEU A 133 -12.46 5.06 -21.48
N GLU A 134 -13.74 4.84 -21.19
CA GLU A 134 -14.26 4.86 -19.82
C GLU A 134 -14.63 3.46 -19.31
N HIS A 135 -14.53 2.43 -20.16
CA HIS A 135 -15.00 1.07 -19.86
C HIS A 135 -16.46 1.06 -19.35
N ASP A 136 -17.29 1.99 -19.83
CA ASP A 136 -18.69 2.14 -19.39
C ASP A 136 -19.63 1.39 -20.34
N LEU A 137 -19.79 0.10 -20.03
CA LEU A 137 -20.65 -0.81 -20.77
C LEU A 137 -22.13 -0.39 -20.73
N ILE A 138 -22.60 0.18 -19.62
CA ILE A 138 -24.02 0.53 -19.41
C ILE A 138 -24.38 1.74 -20.27
N SER A 139 -23.56 2.79 -20.22
CA SER A 139 -23.75 3.97 -21.06
C SER A 139 -23.62 3.62 -22.54
N ALA A 140 -22.66 2.77 -22.93
CA ALA A 140 -22.51 2.33 -24.31
C ALA A 140 -23.76 1.60 -24.82
N ILE A 141 -24.29 0.63 -24.07
CA ILE A 141 -25.52 -0.09 -24.42
C ILE A 141 -26.72 0.88 -24.52
N THR A 142 -26.83 1.84 -23.60
CA THR A 142 -27.91 2.81 -23.59
C THR A 142 -27.86 3.74 -24.80
N LEU A 143 -26.67 4.22 -25.16
CA LEU A 143 -26.45 5.07 -26.32
C LEU A 143 -26.74 4.32 -27.64
N LEU A 144 -26.32 3.06 -27.76
CA LEU A 144 -26.69 2.21 -28.90
C LEU A 144 -28.20 2.01 -28.97
N GLY A 145 -28.86 1.72 -27.86
CA GLY A 145 -30.33 1.59 -27.81
C GLY A 145 -31.06 2.86 -28.25
N ASN A 146 -30.58 4.02 -27.82
CA ASN A 146 -31.10 5.32 -28.27
C ASN A 146 -30.89 5.52 -29.78
N ALA A 147 -29.75 5.11 -30.32
CA ALA A 147 -29.51 5.15 -31.76
C ALA A 147 -30.48 4.23 -32.53
N ASP A 148 -30.81 3.02 -32.02
CA ASP A 148 -31.82 2.15 -32.66
C ASP A 148 -33.18 2.84 -32.74
N GLU A 149 -33.63 3.46 -31.64
CA GLU A 149 -34.92 4.14 -31.61
C GLU A 149 -34.97 5.33 -32.57
N ARG A 150 -33.85 6.05 -32.76
CA ARG A 150 -33.75 7.11 -33.78
C ARG A 150 -33.85 6.55 -35.20
N ILE A 151 -33.15 5.46 -35.51
CA ILE A 151 -33.20 4.81 -36.83
C ILE A 151 -34.59 4.20 -37.08
N LYS A 152 -35.20 3.60 -36.06
CA LYS A 152 -36.56 3.03 -36.13
C LYS A 152 -37.60 4.09 -36.46
N ALA A 153 -37.51 5.27 -35.85
CA ALA A 153 -38.45 6.36 -36.09
C ALA A 153 -38.40 6.91 -37.53
N LEU A 154 -37.33 6.65 -38.29
CA LEU A 154 -37.25 6.98 -39.72
C LEU A 154 -38.19 6.14 -40.60
N ASN A 155 -38.63 4.97 -40.13
CA ASN A 155 -39.49 4.04 -40.87
C ASN A 155 -39.00 3.73 -42.31
N ASP A 156 -37.67 3.64 -42.50
CA ASP A 156 -37.03 3.37 -43.80
C ASP A 156 -36.52 1.91 -43.87
N PRO A 157 -37.11 1.04 -44.72
CA PRO A 157 -36.67 -0.35 -44.85
C PRO A 157 -35.21 -0.51 -45.32
N SER A 158 -34.63 0.48 -46.00
CA SER A 158 -33.23 0.42 -46.45
C SER A 158 -32.23 0.43 -45.29
N LEU A 159 -32.66 0.89 -44.10
CA LEU A 159 -31.85 0.94 -42.87
C LEU A 159 -31.93 -0.35 -42.04
N MET A 160 -32.70 -1.36 -42.46
CA MET A 160 -32.80 -2.64 -41.76
C MET A 160 -31.46 -3.36 -41.55
N PRO A 161 -30.51 -3.36 -42.50
CA PRO A 161 -29.17 -3.91 -42.27
C PRO A 161 -28.44 -3.23 -41.10
N ILE A 162 -28.57 -1.90 -40.97
CA ILE A 162 -27.96 -1.12 -39.88
C ILE A 162 -28.61 -1.48 -38.55
N ARG A 163 -29.95 -1.56 -38.50
CA ARG A 163 -30.66 -1.98 -37.27
C ARG A 163 -30.26 -3.38 -36.83
N LYS A 164 -30.04 -4.30 -37.78
CA LYS A 164 -29.54 -5.65 -37.48
C LYS A 164 -28.13 -5.63 -36.91
N ALA A 165 -27.23 -4.82 -37.49
CA ALA A 165 -25.87 -4.64 -36.96
C ALA A 165 -25.90 -4.04 -35.55
N LEU A 166 -26.76 -3.07 -35.31
CA LEU A 166 -26.89 -2.39 -34.03
C LEU A 166 -27.43 -3.34 -32.96
N ALA A 167 -28.44 -4.15 -33.29
CA ALA A 167 -28.92 -5.20 -32.41
C ALA A 167 -27.82 -6.24 -32.08
N ALA A 168 -26.94 -6.57 -33.04
CA ALA A 168 -25.82 -7.47 -32.81
C ALA A 168 -24.75 -6.85 -31.89
N ASP A 169 -24.41 -5.56 -32.10
CA ASP A 169 -23.47 -4.83 -31.24
C ASP A 169 -24.02 -4.72 -29.80
N ILE A 170 -25.31 -4.39 -29.63
CA ILE A 170 -25.98 -4.39 -28.31
C ILE A 170 -25.95 -5.78 -27.67
N ALA A 171 -26.26 -6.83 -28.43
CA ALA A 171 -26.26 -8.19 -27.90
C ALA A 171 -24.86 -8.64 -27.49
N GLN A 172 -23.83 -8.28 -28.26
CA GLN A 172 -22.43 -8.51 -27.92
C GLN A 172 -22.10 -7.85 -26.59
N LEU A 173 -22.38 -6.54 -26.42
CA LEU A 173 -22.10 -5.83 -25.17
C LEU A 173 -22.88 -6.38 -23.98
N LYS A 174 -24.15 -6.75 -24.16
CA LYS A 174 -24.96 -7.36 -23.08
C LYS A 174 -24.44 -8.72 -22.63
N GLY A 175 -23.74 -9.44 -23.51
CA GLY A 175 -23.11 -10.73 -23.21
C GLY A 175 -21.72 -10.61 -22.58
N MET A 176 -21.15 -9.42 -22.49
CA MET A 176 -19.82 -9.24 -21.90
C MET A 176 -19.87 -9.38 -20.37
N PRO A 177 -18.82 -9.95 -19.75
CA PRO A 177 -18.65 -9.92 -18.30
C PRO A 177 -18.65 -8.48 -17.76
N ARG A 178 -19.02 -8.33 -16.49
CA ARG A 178 -18.98 -7.05 -15.78
C ARG A 178 -18.15 -7.19 -14.53
N VAL A 179 -17.26 -6.23 -14.31
CA VAL A 179 -16.53 -6.09 -13.06
C VAL A 179 -17.51 -5.54 -12.01
N ASP A 180 -17.65 -6.21 -10.88
CA ASP A 180 -18.37 -5.68 -9.69
C ASP A 180 -17.48 -4.64 -9.00
N ARG A 181 -17.36 -3.46 -9.62
CA ARG A 181 -16.47 -2.38 -9.15
C ARG A 181 -16.88 -1.93 -7.75
N GLU A 182 -18.17 -1.77 -7.50
CA GLU A 182 -18.71 -1.37 -6.21
C GLU A 182 -18.43 -2.42 -5.14
N GLY A 183 -18.68 -3.70 -5.42
CA GLY A 183 -18.44 -4.78 -4.46
C GLY A 183 -16.95 -4.95 -4.13
N LEU A 184 -16.07 -4.92 -5.13
CA LEU A 184 -14.62 -5.03 -4.93
C LEU A 184 -14.06 -3.83 -4.16
N THR A 185 -14.49 -2.61 -4.47
CA THR A 185 -14.03 -1.40 -3.77
C THR A 185 -14.51 -1.37 -2.32
N LEU A 186 -15.76 -1.78 -2.04
CA LEU A 186 -16.27 -1.92 -0.67
C LEU A 186 -15.53 -2.99 0.12
N LYS A 187 -15.21 -4.14 -0.48
CA LYS A 187 -14.38 -5.18 0.17
C LYS A 187 -13.01 -4.62 0.55
N LEU A 188 -12.32 -3.96 -0.39
CA LEU A 188 -11.01 -3.36 -0.15
C LEU A 188 -11.05 -2.26 0.93
N ALA A 189 -12.10 -1.45 0.96
CA ALA A 189 -12.29 -0.43 1.99
C ALA A 189 -12.49 -1.05 3.37
N ALA A 190 -13.34 -2.08 3.47
CA ALA A 190 -13.56 -2.80 4.72
C ALA A 190 -12.30 -3.51 5.24
N LEU A 191 -11.44 -4.00 4.35
CA LEU A 191 -10.12 -4.53 4.72
C LEU A 191 -9.19 -3.42 5.19
N SER A 192 -9.20 -2.25 4.53
CA SER A 192 -8.39 -1.09 4.95
C SER A 192 -8.72 -0.63 6.37
N ASP A 193 -9.99 -0.63 6.75
CA ASP A 193 -10.43 -0.25 8.11
C ASP A 193 -9.94 -1.23 9.18
N GLN A 194 -9.76 -2.50 8.83
CA GLN A 194 -9.28 -3.54 9.77
C GLN A 194 -7.79 -3.47 10.04
N ILE A 195 -7.01 -2.76 9.21
CA ILE A 195 -5.54 -2.69 9.33
C ILE A 195 -5.12 -2.18 10.71
N GLU A 196 -5.87 -1.27 11.33
CA GLU A 196 -5.53 -0.71 12.64
C GLU A 196 -5.60 -1.74 13.78
N LEU A 197 -6.39 -2.80 13.60
CA LEU A 197 -6.62 -3.83 14.60
C LEU A 197 -5.61 -4.97 14.53
N LEU A 198 -4.82 -5.04 13.45
CA LEU A 198 -3.89 -6.14 13.23
C LEU A 198 -2.70 -6.05 14.20
N PRO A 199 -2.40 -7.12 14.96
CA PRO A 199 -1.22 -7.16 15.81
C PRO A 199 0.05 -7.31 14.97
N LEU A 200 1.10 -6.59 15.37
CA LEU A 200 2.42 -6.72 14.76
C LEU A 200 3.12 -7.96 15.29
N SER A 201 4.00 -8.54 14.48
CA SER A 201 4.85 -9.65 14.90
C SER A 201 5.69 -9.20 16.08
N THR A 202 5.44 -9.77 17.25
CA THR A 202 6.28 -9.56 18.42
C THR A 202 7.33 -10.66 18.48
N VAL A 203 8.59 -10.29 18.75
CA VAL A 203 9.63 -11.28 19.00
C VAL A 203 9.25 -11.99 20.30
N SER A 204 8.81 -13.25 20.20
CA SER A 204 8.63 -14.12 21.36
C SER A 204 9.97 -14.29 22.05
N MET A 205 10.22 -13.56 23.15
CA MET A 205 11.35 -13.86 24.02
C MET A 205 11.15 -15.29 24.55
N PRO A 206 12.08 -16.23 24.32
CA PRO A 206 11.98 -17.54 24.93
C PRO A 206 11.89 -17.33 26.44
N GLU A 207 10.83 -17.85 27.06
CA GLU A 207 10.70 -17.87 28.52
C GLU A 207 11.99 -18.44 29.10
N ALA A 208 12.58 -17.70 30.03
CA ALA A 208 13.77 -18.18 30.72
C ALA A 208 13.42 -19.52 31.37
N LYS A 209 14.00 -20.61 30.88
CA LYS A 209 13.95 -21.90 31.56
C LYS A 209 14.52 -21.68 32.96
N ILE A 210 13.65 -21.64 33.96
CA ILE A 210 14.06 -21.65 35.36
C ILE A 210 14.63 -23.05 35.57
N GLU A 211 15.96 -23.17 35.59
CA GLU A 211 16.58 -24.43 35.99
C GLU A 211 16.16 -24.74 37.43
N PRO A 212 15.83 -26.01 37.75
CA PRO A 212 15.38 -26.39 39.08
C PRO A 212 16.45 -26.03 40.11
N ASP A 213 16.05 -25.26 41.12
CA ASP A 213 16.92 -24.83 42.21
C ASP A 213 17.53 -26.07 42.90
N GLN A 214 18.83 -26.30 42.71
CA GLN A 214 19.51 -27.41 43.37
C GLN A 214 19.56 -27.14 44.87
N ALA A 215 18.62 -27.73 45.61
CA ALA A 215 18.57 -27.65 47.05
C ALA A 215 19.85 -28.25 47.67
N VAL A 216 20.43 -27.49 48.61
CA VAL A 216 21.63 -27.89 49.36
C VAL A 216 21.19 -28.84 50.49
N SER A 217 21.91 -29.94 50.68
CA SER A 217 21.60 -30.94 51.72
C SER A 217 21.97 -30.40 53.10
N THR A 218 21.15 -30.67 54.13
CA THR A 218 21.42 -30.28 55.53
C THR A 218 22.33 -31.25 56.27
N ASN A 219 22.84 -32.29 55.59
CA ASN A 219 23.73 -33.29 56.16
C ASN A 219 25.17 -32.75 56.31
N PRO A 220 25.78 -32.80 57.52
CA PRO A 220 27.15 -32.32 57.77
C PRO A 220 28.23 -33.07 56.96
N ASP A 221 28.00 -34.34 56.60
CA ASP A 221 28.97 -35.17 55.88
C ASP A 221 29.09 -34.80 54.39
N GLU A 222 28.17 -34.01 53.85
CA GLU A 222 28.12 -33.60 52.45
C GLU A 222 28.70 -32.20 52.20
N TRP A 223 29.49 -31.68 53.15
CA TRP A 223 30.06 -30.33 53.09
C TRP A 223 30.89 -30.06 51.83
N GLU A 224 31.63 -31.06 51.33
CA GLU A 224 32.43 -30.94 50.10
C GLU A 224 31.53 -30.79 48.85
N SER A 225 30.45 -31.57 48.79
CA SER A 225 29.44 -31.51 47.72
C SER A 225 28.69 -30.18 47.74
N ASN A 226 28.31 -29.72 48.93
CA ASN A 226 27.63 -28.45 49.13
C ASN A 226 28.53 -27.25 48.76
N LEU A 227 29.82 -27.28 49.10
CA LEU A 227 30.77 -26.23 48.72
C LEU A 227 30.95 -26.17 47.20
N LYS A 228 31.03 -27.33 46.54
CA LYS A 228 31.11 -27.41 45.07
C LYS A 228 29.85 -26.86 44.39
N LYS A 229 28.66 -27.20 44.88
CA LYS A 229 27.37 -26.66 44.38
C LYS A 229 27.29 -25.14 44.53
N ASN A 230 27.75 -24.60 45.67
CA ASN A 230 27.77 -23.16 45.92
C ASN A 230 28.83 -22.43 45.05
N TRP A 231 30.00 -23.03 44.83
CA TRP A 231 31.02 -22.47 43.94
C TRP A 231 30.51 -22.35 42.50
N VAL A 232 29.83 -23.38 42.00
CA VAL A 232 29.20 -23.38 40.67
C VAL A 232 28.12 -22.28 40.60
N LYS A 233 27.19 -22.21 41.56
CA LYS A 233 26.18 -21.13 41.65
C LYS A 233 26.79 -19.73 41.69
N PHE A 234 27.87 -19.53 42.43
CA PHE A 234 28.53 -18.23 42.54
C PHE A 234 29.16 -17.81 41.20
N THR A 235 29.78 -18.75 40.47
CA THR A 235 30.36 -18.48 39.16
C THR A 235 29.31 -18.22 38.07
N GLU A 236 28.18 -18.92 38.12
CA GLU A 236 27.06 -18.75 37.16
C GLU A 236 26.33 -17.40 37.35
N ASN A 237 26.24 -16.91 38.59
CA ASN A 237 25.57 -15.65 38.92
C ASN A 237 26.42 -14.39 38.66
N PHE A 238 27.74 -14.52 38.46
CA PHE A 238 28.62 -13.39 38.15
C PHE A 238 28.97 -13.25 36.67
N ILE A 239 28.99 -14.36 35.92
CA ILE A 239 29.26 -14.35 34.48
C ILE A 239 28.24 -15.26 33.79
N THR A 240 27.04 -14.74 33.55
CA THR A 240 26.03 -15.44 32.76
C THR A 240 26.31 -15.22 31.28
N ILE A 241 26.96 -16.17 30.61
CA ILE A 241 27.10 -16.15 29.14
C ILE A 241 25.76 -16.59 28.55
N ARG A 242 24.83 -15.64 28.39
CA ARG A 242 23.64 -15.85 27.54
C ARG A 242 24.08 -15.76 26.08
N ARG A 243 24.13 -16.90 25.38
CA ARG A 243 24.16 -16.88 23.92
C ARG A 243 22.81 -16.36 23.43
N ARG A 244 22.87 -15.23 22.73
CA ARG A 244 21.73 -14.62 22.06
C ARG A 244 21.63 -15.23 20.67
N ASP A 245 21.17 -16.46 20.61
CA ASP A 245 20.97 -17.17 19.34
C ASP A 245 19.55 -16.88 18.87
N GLY A 246 19.36 -15.66 18.41
CA GLY A 246 18.12 -15.18 17.80
C GLY A 246 18.40 -13.82 17.21
N ALA A 247 18.12 -13.65 15.92
CA ALA A 247 18.19 -12.35 15.26
C ALA A 247 17.35 -11.39 16.09
N VAL A 248 18.02 -10.44 16.72
CA VAL A 248 17.37 -9.40 17.51
C VAL A 248 16.84 -8.41 16.50
N GLU A 249 15.76 -8.78 15.84
CA GLU A 249 15.00 -7.81 15.07
C GLU A 249 14.54 -6.76 16.10
N ALA A 250 15.02 -5.54 15.94
CA ALA A 250 14.72 -4.46 16.86
C ALA A 250 13.20 -4.32 16.93
N LEU A 251 12.65 -4.26 18.15
CA LEU A 251 11.24 -3.90 18.35
C LEU A 251 10.98 -2.61 17.56
N LEU A 252 10.01 -2.66 16.64
CA LEU A 252 9.65 -1.50 15.81
C LEU A 252 9.35 -0.32 16.74
N SER A 253 9.91 0.84 16.42
CA SER A 253 9.55 2.07 17.12
C SER A 253 8.08 2.44 16.80
N PRO A 254 7.35 3.12 17.70
CA PRO A 254 5.95 3.50 17.45
C PRO A 254 5.72 4.26 16.13
N GLN A 255 6.72 5.03 15.67
CA GLN A 255 6.66 5.71 14.37
C GLN A 255 6.72 4.72 13.21
N GLN A 256 7.57 3.69 13.28
CA GLN A 256 7.69 2.66 12.25
C GLN A 256 6.41 1.81 12.15
N GLU A 257 5.72 1.57 13.27
CA GLU A 257 4.42 0.87 13.27
C GLU A 257 3.35 1.64 12.50
N ILE A 258 3.24 2.95 12.71
CA ILE A 258 2.30 3.82 11.99
C ILE A 258 2.62 3.80 10.49
N PHE A 259 3.90 3.93 10.10
CA PHE A 259 4.29 3.90 8.69
C PHE A 259 3.91 2.60 8.00
N LEU A 260 4.07 1.46 8.66
CA LEU A 260 3.72 0.16 8.09
C LEU A 260 2.21 0.06 7.82
N ARG A 261 1.37 0.50 8.78
CA ARG A 261 -0.09 0.51 8.62
C ARG A 261 -0.52 1.44 7.51
N GLU A 262 0.01 2.66 7.45
CA GLU A 262 -0.32 3.64 6.40
C GLU A 262 0.15 3.18 5.02
N ASN A 263 1.30 2.51 4.94
CA ASN A 263 1.75 1.88 3.70
C ASN A 263 0.78 0.79 3.24
N LEU A 264 0.31 -0.08 4.15
CA LEU A 264 -0.66 -1.13 3.81
C LEU A 264 -1.99 -0.53 3.35
N LYS A 265 -2.52 0.48 4.04
CA LYS A 265 -3.71 1.25 3.61
C LYS A 265 -3.51 1.84 2.22
N THR A 266 -2.35 2.42 1.97
CA THR A 266 -1.99 2.99 0.65
C THR A 266 -2.03 1.92 -0.45
N LYS A 267 -1.57 0.69 -0.17
CA LYS A 267 -1.65 -0.40 -1.15
C LYS A 267 -3.09 -0.82 -1.43
N LEU A 268 -3.93 -0.91 -0.42
CA LEU A 268 -5.35 -1.21 -0.63
C LEU A 268 -6.08 -0.08 -1.38
N LEU A 269 -5.73 1.19 -1.12
CA LEU A 269 -6.24 2.33 -1.89
C LEU A 269 -5.78 2.29 -3.36
N GLN A 270 -4.52 1.93 -3.62
CA GLN A 270 -4.01 1.73 -4.98
C GLN A 270 -4.76 0.60 -5.70
N ALA A 271 -5.06 -0.50 -5.01
CA ALA A 271 -5.90 -1.57 -5.54
C ALA A 271 -7.33 -1.08 -5.84
N GLN A 272 -7.94 -0.26 -4.98
CA GLN A 272 -9.27 0.33 -5.23
C GLN A 272 -9.28 1.19 -6.50
N LEU A 273 -8.26 2.04 -6.67
CA LEU A 273 -8.14 2.86 -7.87
C LEU A 273 -7.94 2.00 -9.13
N ALA A 274 -7.15 0.92 -9.02
CA ALA A 274 -6.93 -0.02 -10.11
C ALA A 274 -8.23 -0.73 -10.51
N VAL A 275 -9.11 -1.08 -9.57
CA VAL A 275 -10.45 -1.61 -9.85
C VAL A 275 -11.28 -0.62 -10.67
N TYR A 276 -11.32 0.67 -10.28
CA TYR A 276 -12.07 1.68 -11.02
C TYR A 276 -11.59 1.88 -12.46
N ARG A 277 -10.28 1.76 -12.67
CA ARG A 277 -9.63 1.95 -13.98
C ARG A 277 -9.42 0.66 -14.76
N GLU A 278 -9.85 -0.48 -14.23
CA GLU A 278 -9.63 -1.82 -14.79
C GLU A 278 -8.15 -2.12 -15.11
N GLN A 279 -7.25 -1.74 -14.20
CA GLN A 279 -5.80 -1.91 -14.34
C GLN A 279 -5.32 -3.18 -13.62
N GLN A 280 -5.50 -4.36 -14.24
CA GLN A 280 -5.21 -5.66 -13.61
C GLN A 280 -3.77 -5.73 -13.04
N ALA A 281 -2.77 -5.29 -13.82
CA ALA A 281 -1.38 -5.37 -13.38
C ALA A 281 -1.09 -4.54 -12.11
N LEU A 282 -1.71 -3.36 -11.98
CA LEU A 282 -1.53 -2.51 -10.79
C LEU A 282 -2.30 -3.06 -9.58
N TYR A 283 -3.47 -3.64 -9.83
CA TYR A 283 -4.27 -4.33 -8.83
C TYR A 283 -3.50 -5.50 -8.21
N ASP A 284 -2.98 -6.40 -9.06
CA ASP A 284 -2.23 -7.58 -8.64
C ASP A 284 -0.97 -7.19 -7.86
N ASP A 285 -0.19 -6.23 -8.36
CA ASP A 285 1.03 -5.74 -7.69
C ASP A 285 0.73 -5.11 -6.32
N SER A 286 -0.36 -4.36 -6.21
CA SER A 286 -0.77 -3.72 -4.97
C SER A 286 -1.18 -4.75 -3.91
N LEU A 287 -1.99 -5.74 -4.32
CA LEU A 287 -2.40 -6.85 -3.44
C LEU A 287 -1.22 -7.72 -3.03
N GLU A 288 -0.30 -8.03 -3.96
CA GLU A 288 0.88 -8.84 -3.65
C GLU A 288 1.83 -8.13 -2.67
N LYS A 289 2.01 -6.81 -2.80
CA LYS A 289 2.80 -6.02 -1.84
C LYS A 289 2.12 -6.01 -0.46
N ALA A 290 0.79 -5.85 -0.42
CA ALA A 290 0.03 -5.93 0.83
C ALA A 290 0.21 -7.30 1.50
N GLN A 291 0.06 -8.39 0.74
CA GLN A 291 0.23 -9.76 1.23
C GLN A 291 1.63 -10.02 1.79
N ARG A 292 2.67 -9.54 1.09
CA ARG A 292 4.06 -9.65 1.55
C ARG A 292 4.30 -8.89 2.85
N TRP A 293 3.80 -7.67 2.98
CA TRP A 293 3.97 -6.89 4.21
C TRP A 293 3.21 -7.47 5.40
N LEU A 294 2.01 -8.02 5.17
CA LEU A 294 1.29 -8.78 6.21
C LEU A 294 2.12 -9.96 6.70
N THR A 295 2.70 -10.73 5.78
CA THR A 295 3.52 -11.90 6.11
C THR A 295 4.82 -11.53 6.84
N GLN A 296 5.43 -10.41 6.46
CA GLN A 296 6.75 -10.02 6.98
C GLN A 296 6.69 -9.32 8.34
N TYR A 297 5.64 -8.55 8.61
CA TYR A 297 5.64 -7.61 9.74
C TYR A 297 4.46 -7.78 10.71
N PHE A 298 3.39 -8.48 10.31
CA PHE A 298 2.23 -8.72 11.17
C PHE A 298 2.22 -10.15 11.69
N ASP A 299 1.64 -10.33 12.87
CA ASP A 299 1.57 -11.63 13.54
C ASP A 299 0.70 -12.59 12.73
N THR A 300 1.34 -13.54 12.06
CA THR A 300 0.69 -14.52 11.17
C THR A 300 -0.08 -15.61 11.92
N ASP A 301 0.17 -15.77 13.21
CA ASP A 301 -0.58 -16.71 14.06
C ASP A 301 -1.90 -16.10 14.55
N ASN A 302 -2.05 -14.77 14.42
CA ASN A 302 -3.28 -14.08 14.76
C ASN A 302 -4.40 -14.34 13.74
N SER A 303 -5.60 -14.64 14.24
CA SER A 303 -6.77 -14.94 13.41
C SER A 303 -7.22 -13.79 12.51
N ALA A 304 -7.06 -12.53 12.93
CA ALA A 304 -7.41 -11.37 12.11
C ALA A 304 -6.42 -11.17 10.96
N THR A 305 -5.13 -11.39 11.21
CA THR A 305 -4.09 -11.37 10.16
C THR A 305 -4.34 -12.47 9.13
N HIS A 306 -4.65 -13.69 9.58
CA HIS A 306 -4.98 -14.81 8.68
C HIS A 306 -6.25 -14.54 7.86
N TYR A 307 -7.27 -13.94 8.47
CA TYR A 307 -8.48 -13.51 7.76
C TYR A 307 -8.14 -12.50 6.66
N MET A 308 -7.38 -11.44 6.98
CA MET A 308 -6.93 -10.43 6.03
C MET A 308 -6.17 -11.07 4.85
N GLN A 309 -5.21 -11.93 5.14
CA GLN A 309 -4.43 -12.63 4.13
C GLN A 309 -5.32 -13.47 3.20
N SER A 310 -6.29 -14.20 3.76
CA SER A 310 -7.21 -15.01 2.96
C SER A 310 -8.11 -14.14 2.06
N GLU A 311 -8.58 -12.99 2.55
CA GLU A 311 -9.40 -12.09 1.73
C GLU A 311 -8.59 -11.44 0.61
N LEU A 312 -7.34 -11.05 0.87
CA LEU A 312 -6.45 -10.53 -0.17
C LEU A 312 -6.12 -11.59 -1.23
N ASP A 313 -5.94 -12.86 -0.85
CA ASP A 313 -5.73 -13.95 -1.81
C ASP A 313 -6.97 -14.21 -2.67
N LYS A 314 -8.18 -14.14 -2.08
CA LYS A 314 -9.43 -14.22 -2.85
C LYS A 314 -9.55 -13.07 -3.85
N LEU A 315 -9.26 -11.84 -3.40
CA LEU A 315 -9.27 -10.65 -4.24
C LEU A 315 -8.25 -10.75 -5.39
N LYS A 316 -7.06 -11.29 -5.12
CA LYS A 316 -6.04 -11.51 -6.16
C LYS A 316 -6.52 -12.48 -7.27
N GLY A 317 -7.47 -13.35 -6.97
CA GLY A 317 -8.09 -14.24 -7.94
C GLY A 317 -9.16 -13.60 -8.83
N GLU A 318 -9.58 -12.37 -8.53
CA GLU A 318 -10.63 -11.66 -9.28
C GLU A 318 -10.07 -11.00 -10.54
N GLN A 319 -10.76 -11.20 -11.67
CA GLN A 319 -10.43 -10.53 -12.92
C GLN A 319 -11.18 -9.20 -13.01
N ILE A 320 -10.43 -8.11 -13.09
CA ILE A 320 -10.94 -6.73 -13.10
C ILE A 320 -10.76 -6.03 -14.45
N GLN A 321 -10.19 -6.71 -15.44
CA GLN A 321 -9.95 -6.16 -16.78
C GLN A 321 -10.49 -7.13 -17.84
N PHE A 322 -11.26 -6.58 -18.78
CA PHE A 322 -11.78 -7.30 -19.93
C PHE A 322 -11.44 -6.59 -21.24
N ASP A 323 -11.34 -7.36 -22.33
CA ASP A 323 -11.10 -6.80 -23.66
C ASP A 323 -12.41 -6.29 -24.26
N TYR A 324 -12.48 -4.97 -24.47
CA TYR A 324 -13.61 -4.33 -25.11
C TYR A 324 -13.40 -4.18 -26.62
N PRO A 325 -14.47 -4.26 -27.44
CA PRO A 325 -14.36 -4.00 -28.87
C PRO A 325 -13.96 -2.54 -29.14
N ASP A 326 -12.92 -2.35 -29.95
CA ASP A 326 -12.43 -1.01 -30.34
C ASP A 326 -13.41 -0.23 -31.23
N ARG A 327 -14.23 -0.96 -32.02
CA ARG A 327 -15.22 -0.38 -32.92
C ARG A 327 -16.46 -1.27 -33.04
N PHE A 328 -17.61 -0.62 -33.20
CA PHE A 328 -18.88 -1.28 -33.52
C PHE A 328 -19.01 -1.54 -35.01
N LYS A 329 -19.68 -2.63 -35.39
CA LYS A 329 -19.99 -2.90 -36.81
C LYS A 329 -20.90 -1.83 -37.39
N THR A 330 -21.85 -1.38 -36.58
CA THR A 330 -22.84 -0.35 -36.95
C THR A 330 -22.18 0.99 -37.27
N GLN A 331 -21.08 1.32 -36.60
CA GLN A 331 -20.39 2.59 -36.81
C GLN A 331 -19.92 2.74 -38.25
N ALA A 332 -19.23 1.73 -38.79
CA ALA A 332 -18.74 1.76 -40.17
C ALA A 332 -19.89 1.86 -41.19
N MET A 333 -21.00 1.16 -40.95
CA MET A 333 -22.16 1.18 -41.86
C MET A 333 -22.88 2.54 -41.86
N LEU A 334 -23.00 3.19 -40.71
CA LEU A 334 -23.59 4.53 -40.62
C LEU A 334 -22.72 5.59 -41.29
N GLU A 335 -21.39 5.53 -41.10
CA GLU A 335 -20.42 6.41 -41.76
C GLU A 335 -20.53 6.29 -43.30
N GLU A 336 -20.66 5.07 -43.83
CA GLU A 336 -20.82 4.81 -45.27
C GLU A 336 -22.11 5.43 -45.82
N VAL A 337 -23.26 5.13 -45.21
CA VAL A 337 -24.57 5.65 -45.69
C VAL A 337 -24.64 7.17 -45.62
N LEU A 338 -24.10 7.79 -44.56
CA LEU A 338 -24.06 9.24 -44.44
C LEU A 338 -23.16 9.86 -45.52
N THR A 339 -22.00 9.25 -45.79
CA THR A 339 -21.07 9.72 -46.83
C THR A 339 -21.71 9.66 -48.22
N GLU A 340 -22.38 8.56 -48.56
CA GLU A 340 -23.09 8.43 -49.84
C GLU A 340 -24.22 9.45 -50.00
N ARG A 341 -24.97 9.71 -48.93
CA ARG A 341 -26.05 10.71 -48.94
C ARG A 341 -25.48 12.12 -49.12
N LEU A 342 -24.39 12.42 -48.42
CA LEU A 342 -23.71 13.72 -48.52
C LEU A 342 -23.13 13.93 -49.92
N GLN A 343 -22.49 12.92 -50.52
CA GLN A 343 -22.02 12.98 -51.91
C GLN A 343 -23.16 13.20 -52.91
N ARG A 344 -24.29 12.50 -52.74
CA ARG A 344 -25.49 12.72 -53.57
C ARG A 344 -26.02 14.15 -53.45
N ILE A 345 -26.00 14.72 -52.24
CA ILE A 345 -26.41 16.11 -52.01
C ILE A 345 -25.47 17.07 -52.75
N LEU A 346 -24.15 16.89 -52.62
CA LEU A 346 -23.15 17.72 -53.27
C LEU A 346 -23.19 17.62 -54.80
N ALA A 347 -23.55 16.46 -55.35
CA ALA A 347 -23.70 16.24 -56.79
C ALA A 347 -25.04 16.75 -57.37
N SER A 348 -26.02 17.05 -56.50
CA SER A 348 -27.35 17.53 -56.89
C SER A 348 -27.51 19.06 -56.85
N ASN A 349 -26.47 19.78 -56.43
CA ASN A 349 -26.31 21.23 -56.52
C ASN A 349 -25.30 21.56 -57.62
#